data_AF-M0HKX6-F1
#
_entry.id   AF-M0HKX6-F1
#
_cell.length_a   1.000
_cell.length_b   1.000
_cell.length_c   1.000
_cell.angle_alpha   90.00
_cell.angle_beta   90.00
_cell.angle_gamma   90.00
#
_symmetry.space_group_name_H-M   'P 1'
#
loop_
_entity.id
_entity.type
_entity.pdbx_description
1 polymer ?
#
loop_
_entity_poly.entity_id
_entity_poly.type
_entity_poly.pdbx_seq_one_letter_code
_entity_poly.pdbx_strand_id
1 'polypeptide(L)'
;MERTSLAWLVGLLVTILVSSGLYWFANTIGLAVATGLVWGTGVATILHIGWHYPSYTTGDEWGDKRWTGLSTGLVTLAATIGVSPTLPVSAELRLGLGFLVVGVGFVGYTAATMAEIERNTA
;
A
#
# COMPACT_ATOMS: atom_id res chain seq x y z
N MET A 1 -25.55 1.13 0.14
CA MET A 1 -24.32 0.40 -0.26
C MET A 1 -23.80 -0.31 0.96
N GLU A 2 -23.48 -1.59 0.84
CA GLU A 2 -22.78 -2.30 1.91
C GLU A 2 -21.38 -1.69 2.10
N ARG A 3 -20.89 -1.63 3.35
CA ARG A 3 -19.58 -1.05 3.67
C ARG A 3 -18.47 -1.72 2.87
N THR A 4 -18.56 -3.03 2.65
CA THR A 4 -17.61 -3.75 1.78
C THR A 4 -17.58 -3.22 0.35
N SER A 5 -18.75 -2.98 -0.27
CA SER A 5 -18.81 -2.43 -1.64
C SER A 5 -18.18 -1.04 -1.72
N LEU A 6 -18.35 -0.22 -0.68
CA LEU A 6 -17.72 1.10 -0.62
C LEU A 6 -16.19 1.00 -0.54
N ALA A 7 -15.64 0.04 0.20
CA ALA A 7 -14.19 -0.14 0.35
C ALA A 7 -13.56 -0.50 -1.00
N TRP A 8 -14.20 -1.42 -1.73
CA TRP A 8 -13.79 -1.79 -3.08
C TRP A 8 -13.91 -0.63 -4.06
N LEU A 9 -14.97 0.16 -3.98
CA LEU A 9 -15.15 1.35 -4.83
C LEU A 9 -14.04 2.37 -4.58
N VAL A 10 -13.71 2.65 -3.31
CA VAL A 10 -12.60 3.54 -2.96
C VAL A 10 -11.26 2.97 -3.46
N GLY A 11 -11.02 1.67 -3.29
CA GLY A 11 -9.83 1.01 -3.83
C GLY A 11 -9.71 1.09 -5.36
N LEU A 12 -10.83 0.95 -6.08
CA LEU A 12 -10.87 1.13 -7.54
C LEU A 12 -10.54 2.58 -7.93
N LEU A 13 -11.11 3.56 -7.24
CA LEU A 13 -10.80 4.98 -7.47
C LEU A 13 -9.31 5.27 -7.24
N VAL A 14 -8.73 4.74 -6.16
CA VAL A 14 -7.30 4.85 -5.88
C VAL A 14 -6.47 4.19 -6.98
N THR A 15 -6.86 3.00 -7.44
CA THR A 15 -6.19 2.30 -8.55
C THR A 15 -6.12 3.17 -9.80
N ILE A 16 -7.25 3.74 -10.21
CA ILE A 16 -7.35 4.58 -11.41
C ILE A 16 -6.51 5.85 -11.22
N LEU A 17 -6.62 6.51 -10.07
CA LEU A 17 -5.92 7.75 -9.77
C LEU A 17 -4.40 7.54 -9.79
N VAL A 18 -3.91 6.53 -9.08
CA VAL A 18 -2.48 6.22 -8.97
C VAL A 18 -1.91 5.78 -10.32
N SER A 19 -2.61 4.88 -11.03
CA SER A 19 -2.17 4.41 -12.35
C SER A 19 -2.07 5.58 -13.34
N SER A 20 -3.12 6.41 -13.42
CA SER A 20 -3.16 7.54 -14.36
C SER A 20 -2.09 8.58 -14.01
N GLY A 21 -1.94 8.91 -12.72
CA GLY A 21 -0.94 9.86 -12.25
C GLY A 21 0.49 9.41 -12.53
N LEU A 22 0.80 8.15 -12.26
CA LEU A 22 2.14 7.60 -12.55
C LEU A 22 2.41 7.42 -14.03
N TYR A 23 1.41 7.04 -14.83
CA TYR A 23 1.58 6.98 -16.27
C TYR A 23 1.88 8.36 -16.85
N TRP A 24 1.13 9.39 -16.42
CA TRP A 24 1.39 10.76 -16.82
C TRP A 24 2.77 11.26 -16.39
N PHE A 25 3.24 10.86 -15.20
CA PHE A 25 4.50 11.34 -14.62
C PHE A 25 5.75 10.61 -15.14
N ALA A 26 5.71 9.27 -15.21
CA ALA A 26 6.87 8.43 -15.52
C ALA A 26 6.77 7.71 -16.88
N ASN A 27 5.67 7.91 -17.63
CA ASN A 27 5.40 7.37 -18.97
C ASN A 27 5.67 5.86 -19.12
N THR A 28 5.52 5.10 -18.03
CA THR A 28 5.82 3.67 -17.96
C THR A 28 4.58 2.91 -17.55
N ILE A 29 3.94 2.23 -18.50
CA ILE A 29 2.66 1.56 -18.28
C ILE A 29 2.74 0.44 -17.23
N GLY A 30 3.82 -0.35 -17.24
CA GLY A 30 3.99 -1.45 -16.28
C GLY A 30 4.09 -0.96 -14.84
N LEU A 31 4.87 0.10 -14.61
CA LEU A 31 5.02 0.74 -13.30
C LEU A 31 3.69 1.35 -12.83
N ALA A 32 3.00 2.06 -13.72
CA ALA A 32 1.71 2.68 -13.43
C ALA A 32 0.66 1.64 -12.99
N VAL A 33 0.48 0.57 -13.77
CA VAL A 33 -0.50 -0.49 -13.48
C VAL A 33 -0.15 -1.22 -12.18
N ALA A 34 1.11 -1.65 -12.02
CA ALA A 34 1.54 -2.36 -10.82
C ALA A 34 1.32 -1.51 -9.56
N THR A 35 1.71 -0.24 -9.60
CA THR A 35 1.60 0.64 -8.44
C THR A 35 0.14 0.97 -8.13
N GLY A 36 -0.70 1.18 -9.15
CA GLY A 36 -2.12 1.41 -8.97
C GLY A 36 -2.82 0.22 -8.31
N LEU A 37 -2.56 -0.99 -8.78
CA LEU A 37 -3.15 -2.21 -8.19
C LEU A 37 -2.73 -2.39 -6.74
N VAL A 38 -1.45 -2.19 -6.44
CA VAL A 38 -0.91 -2.30 -5.09
C VAL A 38 -1.58 -1.29 -4.15
N TRP A 39 -1.65 -0.01 -4.53
CA TRP A 39 -2.28 1.00 -3.68
C TRP A 39 -3.79 0.77 -3.54
N GLY A 40 -4.48 0.47 -4.64
CA GLY A 40 -5.92 0.24 -4.62
C GLY A 40 -6.34 -0.95 -3.77
N THR A 41 -5.65 -2.08 -3.91
CA THR A 41 -5.88 -3.27 -3.09
C THR A 41 -5.56 -3.01 -1.63
N GLY A 42 -4.42 -2.39 -1.32
CA GLY A 42 -4.07 -2.04 0.06
C GLY A 42 -5.10 -1.13 0.72
N VAL A 43 -5.60 -0.12 0.01
CA VAL A 43 -6.63 0.80 0.52
C VAL A 43 -7.98 0.10 0.72
N ALA A 44 -8.40 -0.74 -0.24
CA ALA A 44 -9.63 -1.52 -0.07
C ALA A 44 -9.54 -2.44 1.15
N THR A 45 -8.42 -3.14 1.33
CA THR A 45 -8.21 -4.07 2.44
C THR A 45 -8.17 -3.34 3.79
N ILE A 46 -7.45 -2.22 3.92
CA ILE A 46 -7.40 -1.51 5.21
C ILE A 46 -8.76 -0.92 5.60
N LEU A 47 -9.54 -0.43 4.63
CA LEU A 47 -10.89 0.07 4.87
C LEU A 47 -11.84 -1.07 5.25
N HIS A 48 -11.72 -2.22 4.58
CA HIS A 48 -12.46 -3.42 4.95
C HIS A 48 -12.17 -3.84 6.40
N ILE A 49 -10.88 -3.90 6.77
CA ILE A 49 -10.43 -4.21 8.13
C ILE A 49 -11.00 -3.20 9.13
N GLY A 50 -10.81 -1.90 8.89
CA GLY A 50 -11.27 -0.85 9.81
C GLY A 50 -12.79 -0.79 9.98
N TRP A 51 -13.56 -1.29 9.02
CA TRP A 51 -15.03 -1.29 9.11
C TRP A 51 -15.62 -2.56 9.69
N HIS A 52 -15.00 -3.73 9.50
CA HIS A 52 -15.55 -5.02 9.95
C HIS A 52 -14.83 -5.59 11.17
N TYR A 53 -13.58 -5.19 11.40
CA TYR A 53 -12.75 -5.67 12.49
C TYR A 53 -12.20 -4.48 13.30
N PRO A 54 -13.07 -3.62 13.87
CA PRO A 54 -12.63 -2.40 14.55
C PRO A 54 -11.67 -2.68 15.71
N SER A 55 -11.81 -3.83 16.39
CA SER A 55 -10.92 -4.30 17.46
C SER A 55 -9.52 -4.70 17.00
N TYR A 56 -9.33 -4.96 15.70
CA TYR A 56 -8.06 -5.35 15.09
C TYR A 56 -7.40 -4.22 14.31
N THR A 57 -8.10 -3.10 14.10
CA THR A 57 -7.49 -1.85 13.66
C THR A 57 -6.59 -1.35 14.80
N THR A 58 -5.35 -1.83 14.84
CA THR A 58 -4.25 -1.41 15.70
C THR A 58 -4.30 0.10 15.95
N GLY A 59 -4.78 0.48 17.13
CA GLY A 59 -5.31 1.82 17.38
C GLY A 59 -5.01 2.39 18.76
N ASP A 60 -5.16 1.60 19.82
CA ASP A 60 -5.12 2.14 21.18
C ASP A 60 -3.71 2.12 21.82
N GLU A 61 -2.82 1.20 21.41
CA GLU A 61 -1.50 1.08 22.02
C GLU A 61 -0.35 1.29 21.02
N TRP A 62 0.65 2.08 21.45
CA TRP A 62 1.89 2.37 20.70
C TRP A 62 2.71 1.11 20.36
N GLY A 63 2.47 0.02 21.11
CA GLY A 63 3.16 -1.27 20.98
C GLY A 63 3.07 -1.91 19.59
N ASP A 64 1.95 -1.73 18.89
CA ASP A 64 1.71 -2.33 17.58
C ASP A 64 2.08 -1.38 16.43
N LYS A 65 1.76 -0.08 16.57
CA LYS A 65 2.02 0.92 15.53
C LYS A 65 3.51 1.08 15.21
N ARG A 66 4.39 0.86 16.19
CA ARG A 66 5.85 0.94 15.99
C ARG A 66 6.37 -0.07 14.97
N TRP A 67 5.80 -1.27 14.89
CA TRP A 67 6.28 -2.32 13.99
C TRP A 67 5.81 -2.10 12.56
N THR A 68 4.58 -1.59 12.37
CA THR A 68 4.09 -1.14 11.06
C THR A 68 4.91 0.03 10.54
N GLY A 69 5.16 1.02 11.40
CA GLY A 69 6.00 2.17 11.08
C GLY A 69 7.45 1.77 10.77
N LEU A 70 8.02 0.82 11.53
CA LEU A 70 9.35 0.29 11.30
C LEU A 70 9.45 -0.47 9.98
N SER A 71 8.50 -1.38 9.70
CA SER A 71 8.47 -2.15 8.45
C SER A 71 8.36 -1.22 7.24
N THR A 72 7.37 -0.32 7.26
CA THR A 72 7.16 0.66 6.19
C THR A 72 8.36 1.58 6.05
N GLY A 73 8.90 2.07 7.17
CA GLY A 73 10.06 2.96 7.22
C GLY A 73 11.31 2.31 6.65
N LEU A 74 11.64 1.08 7.06
CA LEU A 74 12.81 0.34 6.58
C LEU A 74 12.70 0.00 5.09
N VAL A 75 11.52 -0.44 4.63
CA VAL A 75 11.24 -0.71 3.22
C VAL A 75 11.40 0.56 2.38
N THR A 76 10.86 1.68 2.87
CA THR A 76 10.98 2.99 2.21
C THR A 76 12.44 3.46 2.16
N LEU A 77 13.17 3.31 3.27
CA LEU A 77 14.59 3.67 3.39
C LEU A 77 15.46 2.87 2.41
N ALA A 78 15.28 1.54 2.38
CA ALA A 78 16.03 0.66 1.49
C ALA A 78 15.77 1.01 0.01
N ALA A 79 14.51 1.25 -0.36
CA ALA A 79 14.14 1.61 -1.72
C ALA A 79 14.69 2.99 -2.13
N THR A 80 14.54 3.98 -1.27
CA THR A 80 14.80 5.39 -1.61
C THR A 80 16.27 5.78 -1.46
N ILE A 81 16.98 5.20 -0.48
CA ILE A 81 18.39 5.52 -0.21
C ILE A 81 19.32 4.43 -0.71
N GLY A 82 18.97 3.14 -0.53
CA GLY A 82 19.84 2.04 -0.90
C GLY A 82 19.89 1.79 -2.41
N VAL A 83 18.72 1.64 -3.04
CA VAL A 83 18.61 1.18 -4.43
C VAL A 83 18.48 2.35 -5.41
N SER A 84 17.57 3.28 -5.16
CA SER A 84 17.22 4.36 -6.10
C SER A 84 18.41 5.20 -6.61
N PRO A 85 19.39 5.63 -5.80
CA PRO A 85 20.49 6.47 -6.28
C PRO A 85 21.46 5.76 -7.23
N THR A 86 21.54 4.44 -7.15
CA THR A 86 22.51 3.63 -7.92
C THR A 86 21.97 3.17 -9.28
N LEU A 87 20.66 3.32 -9.52
CA LEU A 87 20.04 2.93 -10.78
C LEU A 87 20.27 3.98 -11.87
N PRO A 88 20.78 3.63 -13.07
CA PRO A 88 20.94 4.57 -14.18
C PRO A 88 19.60 4.84 -14.90
N VAL A 89 18.61 5.33 -14.16
CA VAL A 89 17.26 5.66 -14.64
C VAL A 89 16.89 7.08 -14.25
N SER A 90 15.88 7.65 -14.91
CA SER A 90 15.44 9.03 -14.68
C SER A 90 14.89 9.25 -13.27
N ALA A 91 14.91 10.49 -12.79
CA ALA A 91 14.46 10.84 -11.45
C ALA A 91 12.96 10.53 -11.23
N GLU A 92 12.16 10.70 -12.28
CA GLU A 92 10.72 10.41 -12.27
C GLU A 92 10.48 8.91 -12.08
N LEU A 93 11.23 8.06 -12.80
CA LEU A 93 11.12 6.62 -12.67
C LEU A 93 11.60 6.13 -11.30
N ARG A 94 12.67 6.74 -10.76
CA ARG A 94 13.15 6.47 -9.39
C ARG A 94 12.08 6.75 -8.35
N LEU A 95 11.40 7.90 -8.46
CA LEU A 95 10.33 8.27 -7.55
C LEU A 95 9.14 7.30 -7.68
N GLY A 96 8.73 6.97 -8.90
CA GLY A 96 7.67 6.00 -9.14
C GLY A 96 7.97 4.60 -8.59
N LEU A 97 9.22 4.13 -8.72
CA LEU A 97 9.69 2.89 -8.10
C LEU A 97 9.65 2.96 -6.57
N GLY A 98 10.07 4.09 -5.98
CA GLY A 98 9.92 4.31 -4.54
C GLY A 98 8.46 4.20 -4.09
N PHE A 99 7.55 4.83 -4.83
CA PHE A 99 6.12 4.79 -4.53
C PHE A 99 5.50 3.39 -4.66
N LEU A 100 5.96 2.59 -5.63
CA LEU A 100 5.62 1.18 -5.75
C LEU A 100 6.07 0.39 -4.51
N VAL A 101 7.34 0.55 -4.10
CA VAL A 101 7.90 -0.22 -2.98
C VAL A 101 7.19 0.10 -1.67
N VAL A 102 6.86 1.37 -1.42
CA VAL A 102 6.04 1.78 -0.27
C VAL A 102 4.68 1.07 -0.32
N GLY A 103 4.02 1.08 -1.47
CA GLY A 103 2.75 0.40 -1.67
C GLY A 103 2.84 -1.10 -1.38
N VAL A 104 3.91 -1.77 -1.83
CA VAL A 104 4.09 -3.22 -1.63
C VAL A 104 4.23 -3.53 -0.13
N GLY A 105 5.01 -2.74 0.61
CA GLY A 105 5.11 -2.88 2.06
C GLY A 105 3.76 -2.67 2.76
N PHE A 106 2.99 -1.68 2.31
CA PHE A 106 1.64 -1.43 2.82
C PHE A 106 0.67 -2.59 2.55
N VAL A 107 0.66 -3.16 1.34
CA VAL A 107 -0.15 -4.35 1.03
C VAL A 107 0.29 -5.57 1.84
N GLY A 108 1.60 -5.78 2.00
CA GLY A 108 2.12 -6.86 2.83
C GLY A 108 1.63 -6.75 4.27
N TYR A 109 1.61 -5.54 4.83
CA TYR A 109 1.03 -5.27 6.15
C TYR A 109 -0.46 -5.58 6.20
N THR A 110 -1.27 -5.01 5.30
CA THR A 110 -2.74 -5.19 5.36
C THR A 110 -3.16 -6.64 5.11
N ALA A 111 -2.46 -7.36 4.23
CA ALA A 111 -2.68 -8.77 3.97
C ALA A 111 -2.29 -9.65 5.17
N ALA A 112 -1.15 -9.38 5.81
CA ALA A 112 -0.74 -10.10 7.02
C ALA A 112 -1.74 -9.89 8.17
N THR A 113 -2.21 -8.66 8.36
CA THR A 113 -3.26 -8.37 9.35
C THR A 113 -4.54 -9.14 9.06
N MET A 114 -4.99 -9.18 7.80
CA MET A 114 -6.18 -9.94 7.44
C MET A 114 -6.02 -11.45 7.71
N ALA A 115 -4.86 -12.01 7.39
CA ALA A 115 -4.58 -13.43 7.66
C ALA A 115 -4.60 -13.76 9.17
N GLU A 116 -4.08 -12.86 10.01
CA GLU A 116 -4.17 -13.03 11.47
C GLU A 116 -5.60 -12.88 11.98
N ILE A 117 -6.39 -11.95 11.43
CA ILE A 117 -7.82 -11.84 11.76
C ILE A 117 -8.53 -13.16 11.45
N GLU A 118 -8.39 -13.67 10.22
CA GLU A 118 -9.03 -14.92 9.79
C GLU A 118 -8.65 -16.10 10.69
N ARG A 119 -7.37 -16.20 11.09
CA ARG A 119 -6.90 -17.26 12.02
C ARG A 119 -7.58 -17.21 13.39
N ASN A 120 -7.87 -16.01 13.90
CA ASN A 120 -8.40 -15.80 15.25
C ASN A 120 -9.94 -15.68 15.30
N THR A 121 -10.60 -15.56 14.15
CA THR A 121 -12.07 -15.49 14.04
C THR A 121 -12.73 -16.70 13.40
N ALA A 122 -11.95 -17.61 12.80
CA ALA A 122 -12.41 -18.91 12.31
C ALA A 122 -12.52 -19.94 13.44
#